data_AF-A0A7V9AT41-F1
#
_entry.id   AF-A0A7V9AT41-F1
#
_cell.length_a   1.000
_cell.length_b   1.000
_cell.length_c   1.000
_cell.angle_alpha   90.00
_cell.angle_beta   90.00
_cell.angle_gamma   90.00
#
_symmetry.space_group_name_H-M   'P 1'
#
loop_
_entity.id
_entity.type
_entity.pdbx_description
1 polymer ?
#
loop_
_entity_poly.entity_id
_entity_poly.type
_entity_poly.pdbx_seq_one_letter_code
_entity_poly.pdbx_strand_id
1 'polypeptide(L)'
;AGAVRRLSDPGVDAVLGPSQDGGYWAIGAREPDLALFHGVPMSSSRTLEAQRRRLDELDVRWAELPTLRDVDTMEDAQKVAAESPGTRFARALAGLAHSSPSISRAAGVP
;
A
#
# COMPACT_ATOMS: atom_id res chain seq x y z
N ALA A 1 11.07 1.60 -6.07
CA ALA A 1 11.99 0.54 -5.60
C ALA A 1 12.81 1.00 -4.38
N GLY A 2 12.15 1.51 -3.33
CA GLY A 2 12.85 2.14 -2.18
C GLY A 2 13.03 1.24 -0.96
N ALA A 3 12.10 0.33 -0.68
CA ALA A 3 12.02 -0.38 0.60
C ALA A 3 13.26 -1.23 0.92
N VAL A 4 13.66 -2.14 0.03
CA VAL A 4 14.84 -3.01 0.24
C VAL A 4 16.12 -2.19 0.34
N ARG A 5 16.26 -1.15 -0.50
CA ARG A 5 17.40 -0.24 -0.45
C ARG A 5 17.46 0.47 0.90
N ARG A 6 16.33 0.98 1.39
CA ARG A 6 16.22 1.64 2.70
C ARG A 6 16.59 0.70 3.85
N LEU A 7 16.19 -0.57 3.78
CA LEU A 7 16.61 -1.62 4.73
C LEU A 7 18.12 -1.95 4.66
N SER A 8 18.80 -1.56 3.58
CA SER A 8 20.26 -1.73 3.48
C SER A 8 21.02 -0.53 4.03
N ASP A 9 20.33 0.56 4.39
CA ASP A 9 20.99 1.72 4.96
C ASP A 9 21.54 1.39 6.37
N PRO A 10 22.73 1.91 6.71
CA PRO A 10 23.29 1.76 8.05
C PRO A 10 22.31 2.25 9.10
N GLY A 11 22.05 1.42 10.11
CA GLY A 11 21.16 1.78 11.21
C GLY A 11 19.66 1.68 10.93
N VAL A 12 19.21 1.06 9.85
CA VAL A 12 17.77 0.85 9.56
C VAL A 12 17.36 -0.61 9.64
N ASP A 13 16.98 -1.10 10.81
CA ASP A 13 16.58 -2.49 11.05
C ASP A 13 15.19 -2.83 10.51
N ALA A 14 14.31 -1.84 10.41
CA ALA A 14 12.96 -1.98 9.86
C ALA A 14 12.54 -0.77 9.01
N VAL A 15 11.56 -0.97 8.13
CA VAL A 15 10.94 0.08 7.33
C VAL A 15 9.42 -0.01 7.41
N LEU A 16 8.77 1.14 7.34
CA LEU A 16 7.31 1.27 7.32
C LEU A 16 6.91 2.23 6.20
N GLY A 17 5.99 1.82 5.33
CA GLY A 17 5.46 2.62 4.23
C GLY A 17 4.03 3.04 4.49
N PRO A 18 3.77 4.31 4.91
CA PRO A 18 2.42 4.78 5.20
C PRO A 18 1.50 4.76 3.97
N SER A 19 0.24 4.39 4.13
CA SER A 19 -0.79 4.61 3.11
C SER A 19 -1.57 5.90 3.40
N GLN A 20 -2.17 6.50 2.37
CA GLN A 20 -2.94 7.75 2.50
C GLN A 20 -4.26 7.61 3.29
N ASP A 21 -4.78 6.39 3.45
CA ASP A 21 -6.05 6.08 4.13
C ASP A 21 -5.88 5.77 5.63
N GLY A 22 -4.64 5.81 6.15
CA GLY A 22 -4.34 5.64 7.58
C GLY A 22 -3.75 4.28 7.97
N GLY A 23 -3.52 3.40 7.00
CA GLY A 23 -2.77 2.15 7.16
C GLY A 23 -1.30 2.26 6.72
N TYR A 24 -0.75 1.14 6.25
CA TYR A 24 0.57 1.08 5.63
C TYR A 24 0.56 0.11 4.44
N TRP A 25 1.16 0.51 3.32
CA TRP A 25 1.29 -0.32 2.12
C TRP A 25 2.48 -1.29 2.20
N ALA A 26 3.42 -1.05 3.13
CA ALA A 26 4.55 -1.95 3.36
C ALA A 26 5.07 -1.88 4.79
N ILE A 27 5.58 -3.01 5.25
CA ILE A 27 6.45 -3.13 6.41
C ILE A 27 7.49 -4.20 6.09
N GLY A 28 8.72 -4.00 6.55
CA GLY A 28 9.80 -4.97 6.37
C GLY A 28 10.85 -4.81 7.45
N ALA A 29 11.52 -5.91 7.79
CA ALA A 29 12.59 -5.93 8.77
C ALA A 29 13.73 -6.81 8.26
N ARG A 30 14.97 -6.52 8.68
CA ARG A 30 16.13 -7.38 8.39
C ARG A 30 15.99 -8.73 9.08
N GLU A 31 15.53 -8.71 10.32
CA GLU A 31 15.22 -9.90 11.11
C GLU A 31 13.70 -9.97 11.29
N PRO A 32 13.01 -10.92 10.63
CA PRO A 32 11.57 -11.04 10.72
C PRO A 32 11.16 -11.53 12.11
N ASP A 33 10.33 -10.75 12.80
CA ASP A 33 9.77 -11.09 14.10
C ASP A 33 8.27 -10.75 14.14
N LEU A 34 7.45 -11.69 14.64
CA LEU A 34 6.02 -11.48 14.83
C LEU A 34 5.72 -10.42 15.89
N ALA A 35 6.66 -10.16 16.80
CA ALA A 35 6.55 -9.13 17.81
C ALA A 35 6.25 -7.75 17.20
N LEU A 36 6.70 -7.48 15.97
CA LEU A 36 6.45 -6.24 15.23
C LEU A 36 4.96 -5.94 15.04
N PHE A 37 4.09 -6.95 15.10
CA PHE A 37 2.66 -6.83 14.79
C PHE A 37 1.72 -6.99 15.99
N HIS A 38 2.24 -7.41 17.15
CA HIS A 38 1.39 -7.68 18.31
C HIS A 38 0.68 -6.43 18.82
N GLY A 39 -0.64 -6.54 19.02
CA GLY A 39 -1.48 -5.46 19.54
C GLY A 39 -1.79 -4.33 18.56
N VAL A 40 -1.31 -4.42 17.31
CA VAL A 40 -1.63 -3.43 16.26
C VAL A 40 -3.03 -3.74 15.71
N PRO A 41 -4.02 -2.84 15.87
CA PRO A 41 -5.33 -3.02 15.27
C PRO A 41 -5.20 -2.97 13.75
N MET A 42 -5.84 -3.92 13.06
CA MET A 42 -5.87 -3.97 11.59
C MET A 42 -7.16 -3.33 11.05
N SER A 43 -7.10 -2.85 9.80
CA SER A 43 -8.24 -2.22 9.10
C SER A 43 -8.88 -1.06 9.88
N SER A 44 -8.06 -0.28 10.58
CA SER A 44 -8.49 0.86 11.39
C SER A 44 -7.74 2.12 10.97
N SER A 45 -8.36 3.29 11.10
CA SER A 45 -7.67 4.59 10.94
C SER A 45 -6.53 4.81 11.93
N ARG A 46 -6.42 3.97 12.97
CA ARG A 46 -5.34 3.96 13.95
C ARG A 46 -4.21 2.98 13.65
N THR A 47 -4.34 2.15 12.61
CA THR A 47 -3.37 1.09 12.30
C THR A 47 -1.95 1.63 12.14
N LEU A 48 -1.76 2.68 11.35
CA LEU A 48 -0.43 3.27 11.14
C LEU A 48 0.18 3.83 12.43
N GLU A 49 -0.58 4.61 13.19
CA GLU A 49 -0.10 5.21 14.45
C GLU A 49 0.26 4.14 15.48
N ALA A 50 -0.55 3.08 15.59
CA ALA A 50 -0.26 1.96 16.46
C ALA A 50 0.97 1.17 16.00
N GLN A 51 1.16 0.99 14.69
CA GLN A 51 2.33 0.30 14.14
C GLN A 51 3.63 1.08 14.40
N ARG A 52 3.61 2.41 14.26
CA ARG A 52 4.76 3.28 14.61
C ARG A 52 5.13 3.12 16.08
N ARG A 53 4.15 3.27 16.98
CA ARG A 53 4.36 3.08 18.42
C ARG A 53 4.92 1.70 18.73
N ARG A 54 4.44 0.66 18.04
CA ARG A 54 4.93 -0.71 18.25
C ARG A 54 6.40 -0.87 17.87
N LEU A 55 6.85 -0.23 16.79
CA LEU A 55 8.26 -0.22 16.40
C LEU A 55 9.10 0.54 17.44
N ASP A 56 8.60 1.68 17.94
CA ASP A 56 9.29 2.45 18.99
C ASP A 56 9.40 1.66 20.32
N GLU A 57 8.34 0.94 20.72
CA GLU A 57 8.31 0.10 21.93
C GLU A 57 9.28 -1.08 21.88
N LEU A 58 9.63 -1.55 20.68
CA LEU A 58 10.58 -2.65 20.47
C LEU A 58 12.03 -2.17 20.36
N ASP A 59 12.27 -0.86 20.47
CA ASP A 59 13.59 -0.23 20.34
C ASP A 59 14.33 -0.63 19.04
N VAL A 60 13.57 -0.91 17.97
CA VAL A 60 14.14 -1.19 16.65
C VAL A 60 14.40 0.12 15.93
N ARG A 61 15.55 0.25 15.27
CA ARG A 61 15.82 1.45 14.47
C ARG A 61 15.07 1.35 13.16
N TRP A 62 14.05 2.16 12.97
CA TRP A 62 13.21 2.06 11.78
C TRP A 62 13.18 3.36 10.98
N ALA A 63 12.76 3.24 9.72
CA ALA A 63 12.64 4.38 8.82
C ALA A 63 11.34 4.36 8.02
N GLU A 64 10.81 5.55 7.76
CA GLU A 64 9.67 5.69 6.85
C GLU A 64 10.08 5.63 5.39
N LEU A 65 9.23 4.94 4.61
CA LEU A 65 9.21 5.01 3.15
C LEU A 65 8.25 6.13 2.72
N PRO A 66 8.27 6.54 1.45
CA PRO A 66 7.28 7.48 0.94
C PRO A 66 5.85 6.99 1.17
N THR A 67 4.97 7.92 1.55
CA THR A 67 3.53 7.67 1.62
C THR A 67 2.97 7.43 0.22
N LEU A 68 2.22 6.34 0.04
CA LEU A 68 1.56 6.01 -1.24
C LEU A 68 0.06 5.84 -1.05
N ARG A 69 -0.68 5.85 -2.17
CA ARG A 69 -2.10 5.54 -2.24
C ARG A 69 -2.31 4.06 -2.51
N ASP A 70 -3.11 3.40 -1.69
CA ASP A 70 -3.62 2.06 -2.00
C ASP A 70 -4.73 2.14 -3.04
N VAL A 71 -4.88 1.08 -3.83
CA VAL A 71 -5.86 1.01 -4.91
C VAL A 71 -7.00 0.08 -4.52
N ASP A 72 -8.05 0.66 -3.91
CA ASP A 72 -9.26 -0.07 -3.53
C ASP A 72 -10.42 0.18 -4.49
N THR A 73 -10.46 1.39 -5.07
CA THR A 73 -11.53 1.81 -5.98
C THR A 73 -11.02 2.10 -7.39
N MET A 74 -11.95 2.19 -8.35
CA MET A 74 -11.62 2.63 -9.71
C MET A 74 -11.08 4.08 -9.71
N GLU A 75 -11.55 4.92 -8.80
CA GLU A 75 -11.03 6.28 -8.65
C GLU A 75 -9.56 6.26 -8.20
N ASP A 76 -9.19 5.39 -7.27
CA ASP A 76 -7.79 5.21 -6.86
C ASP A 76 -6.93 4.70 -8.02
N ALA A 77 -7.46 3.75 -8.80
CA ALA A 77 -6.76 3.23 -9.97
C ALA A 77 -6.48 4.34 -11.00
N GLN A 78 -7.45 5.22 -11.25
CA GLN A 78 -7.28 6.37 -12.14
C GLN A 78 -6.22 7.34 -11.61
N LYS A 79 -6.24 7.66 -10.31
CA LYS A 79 -5.25 8.53 -9.66
C LYS A 79 -3.84 7.95 -9.75
N VAL A 80 -3.65 6.69 -9.36
CA VAL A 80 -2.35 6.01 -9.41
C VAL A 80 -1.82 5.89 -10.85
N ALA A 81 -2.70 5.63 -11.82
CA ALA A 81 -2.31 5.61 -13.24
C ALA A 81 -1.85 6.99 -13.74
N ALA A 82 -2.52 8.06 -13.33
CA ALA A 82 -2.14 9.43 -13.69
C ALA A 82 -0.81 9.87 -13.03
N GLU A 83 -0.56 9.44 -11.78
CA GLU A 83 0.70 9.69 -11.06
C GLU A 83 1.88 8.88 -11.65
N SER A 84 1.60 7.76 -12.30
CA SER A 84 2.60 6.81 -12.83
C SER A 84 2.29 6.32 -14.26
N PRO A 85 2.22 7.21 -15.25
CA PRO A 85 1.67 6.91 -16.59
C PRO A 85 2.52 5.94 -17.41
N GLY A 86 3.83 5.86 -17.15
CA GLY A 86 4.74 4.96 -17.86
C GLY A 86 4.71 3.50 -17.39
N THR A 87 3.90 3.19 -16.36
CA THR A 87 3.91 1.87 -15.73
C THR A 87 3.03 0.84 -16.45
N ARG A 88 3.29 -0.44 -16.20
CA ARG A 88 2.41 -1.54 -16.65
C ARG A 88 0.98 -1.39 -16.10
N PHE A 89 0.83 -0.83 -14.91
CA PHE A 89 -0.45 -0.61 -14.25
C PHE A 89 -1.29 0.40 -15.04
N ALA A 90 -0.72 1.57 -15.35
CA ALA A 90 -1.39 2.59 -16.15
C ALA A 90 -1.80 2.07 -17.55
N ARG A 91 -0.92 1.29 -18.20
CA ARG A 91 -1.23 0.66 -19.50
C ARG A 91 -2.36 -0.37 -19.41
N ALA A 92 -2.37 -1.20 -18.36
CA ALA A 92 -3.40 -2.20 -18.16
C ALA A 92 -4.77 -1.53 -17.92
N LEU A 93 -4.82 -0.49 -17.08
CA LEU A 93 -6.05 0.27 -16.82
C LEU A 93 -6.59 0.91 -18.10
N ALA A 94 -5.72 1.51 -18.92
CA ALA A 94 -6.12 2.04 -20.22
C ALA A 94 -6.72 0.95 -21.12
N GLY A 95 -6.13 -0.25 -21.16
CA GLY A 95 -6.63 -1.37 -21.96
C GLY A 95 -8.04 -1.84 -21.56
N LEU A 96 -8.41 -1.76 -20.29
CA LEU A 96 -9.75 -2.10 -19.79
C LEU A 96 -10.83 -1.15 -20.32
N ALA A 97 -10.52 0.15 -20.43
CA ALA A 97 -11.43 1.14 -20.98
C ALA A 97 -11.73 0.90 -22.48
N HIS A 98 -10.77 0.37 -23.23
CA HIS A 98 -10.91 0.08 -24.66
C HIS A 98 -11.55 -1.28 -24.95
N SER A 99 -11.65 -2.16 -23.94
CA SER A 99 -12.10 -3.54 -24.11
C SER A 99 -13.50 -3.82 -23.56
N SER A 100 -14.25 -2.78 -23.15
CA SER A 100 -15.60 -2.98 -22.59
C SER A 100 -16.49 -3.73 -23.60
N PRO A 101 -16.91 -4.97 -23.32
CA PRO A 101 -18.03 -5.56 -24.03
C PRO A 101 -19.24 -4.73 -23.67
N SER A 102 -20.04 -4.35 -24.67
CA SER A 102 -21.40 -3.88 -24.45
C SER A 102 -22.12 -4.92 -23.59
N ILE A 103 -22.27 -4.66 -22.29
CA ILE A 103 -23.24 -5.38 -21.49
C ILE A 103 -24.59 -4.83 -21.92
N SER A 104 -25.12 -5.40 -23.01
CA SER A 104 -26.51 -5.23 -23.38
C SER A 104 -27.33 -5.79 -22.24
N ARG A 105 -27.93 -4.92 -21.44
CA ARG A 105 -28.88 -5.30 -20.41
C ARG A 105 -30.08 -5.89 -21.16
N ALA A 106 -30.13 -7.22 -21.27
CA ALA A 106 -31.29 -7.90 -21.80
C ALA A 106 -32.48 -7.56 -20.90
N ALA A 107 -33.35 -6.68 -21.39
CA ALA A 107 -34.68 -6.52 -20.88
C ALA A 107 -35.50 -7.76 -21.30
N GLY A 108 -36.02 -8.49 -20.31
CA GLY A 108 -36.95 -9.61 -20.47
C GLY A 108 -37.07 -10.37 -19.14
N VAL A 109 -37.96 -10.05 -18.18
CA VAL A 109 -39.45 -10.22 -18.14
C VAL A 109 -39.80 -11.71 -17.89
N PRO A 110 -40.73 -12.08 -16.98
CA PRO A 110 -42.07 -11.51 -16.74
C PRO A 110 -42.17 -10.43 -15.67
#